data_AF-A0A814NPK7-F1
#
_entry.id   AF-A0A814NPK7-F1
#
_cell.length_a   1.000
_cell.length_b   1.000
_cell.length_c   1.000
_cell.angle_alpha   90.00
_cell.angle_beta   90.00
_cell.angle_gamma   90.00
#
_symmetry.space_group_name_H-M   'P 1'
#
loop_
_entity.id
_entity.type
_entity.pdbx_description
1 polymer ?
#
loop_
_entity_poly.entity_id
_entity_poly.type
_entity_poly.pdbx_seq_one_letter_code
_entity_poly.pdbx_strand_id
1 'polypeptide(L)'
;MKGREGRFAMFRYIILLLMIELTTHIHTKPLSPSDERHYAKARMLKNKASNRRPVIIDTDTDIDDFWAVAYAINVPTIDVVAITAVGDGFSAPNMLTLLGLLGCKDGIAVAYGRSTPILFPGATVSSNIKTPIDTYLTSPKCLNQTADIYLQPSPFDAVELIVQILKHSQGKVDILALGPLTNIAEAISTDRSVVKKIGTFYFSATDEYELPDEFEYQTGARQPSK
;
A
#
# COMPACT_ATOMS: atom_id res chain seq x y z
N MET A 1 -16.97 -37.83 -3.84
CA MET A 1 -16.58 -36.45 -4.24
C MET A 1 -17.76 -35.47 -4.18
N LYS A 2 -18.49 -35.35 -3.05
CA LYS A 2 -19.67 -34.44 -2.92
C LYS A 2 -19.54 -33.36 -1.83
N GLY A 3 -18.40 -33.27 -1.13
CA GLY A 3 -18.23 -32.39 0.05
C GLY A 3 -17.43 -31.10 -0.17
N ARG A 4 -16.83 -30.89 -1.35
CA ARG A 4 -15.98 -29.71 -1.61
C ARG A 4 -16.75 -28.54 -2.25
N GLU A 5 -17.83 -28.79 -2.98
CA GLU A 5 -18.55 -27.71 -3.69
C GLU A 5 -19.39 -26.81 -2.75
N GLY A 6 -19.95 -27.36 -1.67
CA GLY A 6 -20.75 -26.57 -0.71
C GLY A 6 -19.94 -25.54 0.09
N ARG A 7 -18.65 -25.78 0.33
CA ARG A 7 -17.78 -24.86 1.07
C ARG A 7 -17.33 -23.67 0.20
N PHE A 8 -17.11 -23.88 -1.10
CA PHE A 8 -16.82 -22.79 -2.04
C PHE A 8 -18.05 -21.91 -2.32
N ALA A 9 -19.25 -22.50 -2.36
CA ALA A 9 -20.49 -21.74 -2.51
C ALA A 9 -20.78 -20.84 -1.30
N MET A 10 -20.53 -21.32 -0.08
CA MET A 10 -20.70 -20.53 1.15
C MET A 10 -19.68 -19.38 1.23
N PHE A 11 -18.42 -19.62 0.83
CA PHE A 11 -17.38 -18.59 0.78
C PHE A 11 -17.70 -17.47 -0.23
N ARG A 12 -18.24 -17.85 -1.40
CA ARG A 12 -18.75 -16.89 -2.39
C ARG A 12 -19.92 -16.06 -1.86
N TYR A 13 -20.80 -16.65 -1.06
CA TYR A 13 -21.96 -15.97 -0.50
C TYR A 13 -21.57 -14.98 0.60
N ILE A 14 -20.57 -15.31 1.42
CA ILE A 14 -20.02 -14.41 2.45
C ILE A 14 -19.30 -13.23 1.78
N ILE A 15 -18.49 -13.47 0.74
CA ILE A 15 -17.85 -12.40 -0.04
C ILE A 15 -18.92 -11.52 -0.71
N LEU A 16 -19.97 -12.10 -1.28
CA LEU A 16 -21.05 -11.34 -1.93
C LEU A 16 -21.83 -10.47 -0.92
N LEU A 17 -22.09 -10.97 0.30
CA LEU A 17 -22.75 -10.21 1.35
C LEU A 17 -21.88 -9.05 1.86
N LEU A 18 -20.58 -9.29 2.05
CA LEU A 18 -19.60 -8.23 2.38
C LEU A 18 -19.55 -7.15 1.28
N MET A 19 -19.60 -7.55 0.01
CA MET A 19 -19.61 -6.61 -1.13
C MET A 19 -20.89 -5.77 -1.21
N ILE A 20 -22.05 -6.32 -0.84
CA ILE A 20 -23.35 -5.61 -0.86
C ILE A 20 -23.43 -4.57 0.27
N GLU A 21 -22.88 -4.87 1.45
CA GLU A 21 -22.91 -3.94 2.59
C GLU A 21 -21.97 -2.74 2.37
N LEU A 22 -20.84 -2.94 1.69
CA LEU A 22 -19.85 -1.91 1.34
C LEU A 22 -20.30 -0.93 0.25
N THR A 23 -21.29 -1.27 -0.58
CA THR A 23 -21.67 -0.44 -1.74
C THR A 23 -22.68 0.67 -1.42
N THR A 24 -23.29 0.68 -0.24
CA THR A 24 -24.47 1.52 0.01
C THR A 24 -24.18 2.98 0.35
N HIS A 25 -22.93 3.39 0.55
CA HIS A 25 -22.60 4.76 0.91
C HIS A 25 -21.52 5.38 0.01
N ILE A 26 -21.93 6.42 -0.72
CA ILE A 26 -21.18 7.64 -1.06
C ILE A 26 -20.80 7.86 -2.53
N HIS A 27 -21.16 9.08 -2.95
CA HIS A 27 -21.02 9.69 -4.26
C HIS A 27 -19.98 10.81 -4.16
N THR A 28 -18.97 10.85 -5.04
CA THR A 28 -18.21 12.05 -5.49
C THR A 28 -17.19 11.67 -6.57
N LYS A 29 -16.62 12.69 -7.24
CA LYS A 29 -15.93 12.70 -8.55
C LYS A 29 -14.39 12.79 -8.40
N PRO A 30 -13.57 12.28 -9.34
CA PRO A 30 -12.09 12.31 -9.27
C PRO A 30 -11.47 13.72 -9.28
N LEU A 31 -10.28 13.87 -8.68
CA LEU A 31 -9.60 15.15 -8.36
C LEU A 31 -8.24 15.32 -9.06
N SER A 32 -7.73 16.57 -9.07
CA SER A 32 -6.51 16.98 -9.77
C SER A 32 -5.27 17.11 -8.84
N PRO A 33 -4.03 17.17 -9.37
CA PRO A 33 -2.78 17.14 -8.58
C PRO A 33 -2.54 18.32 -7.61
N SER A 34 -3.11 19.51 -7.85
CA SER A 34 -3.02 20.64 -6.91
C SER A 34 -3.90 20.44 -5.67
N ASP A 35 -4.91 19.58 -5.81
CA ASP A 35 -5.91 19.31 -4.78
C ASP A 35 -5.40 18.25 -3.79
N GLU A 36 -4.47 17.37 -4.18
CA GLU A 36 -3.89 16.33 -3.30
C GLU A 36 -3.10 16.93 -2.13
N ARG A 37 -2.30 17.97 -2.35
CA ARG A 37 -1.57 18.66 -1.26
C ARG A 37 -2.52 19.34 -0.28
N HIS A 38 -3.60 19.92 -0.79
CA HIS A 38 -4.66 20.52 0.03
C HIS A 38 -5.48 19.45 0.76
N TYR A 39 -5.70 18.29 0.15
CA TYR A 39 -6.46 17.19 0.74
C TYR A 39 -5.66 16.41 1.77
N ALA A 40 -4.38 16.11 1.53
CA ALA A 40 -3.50 15.54 2.55
C ALA A 40 -3.52 16.40 3.82
N LYS A 41 -3.46 17.73 3.66
CA LYS A 41 -3.62 18.69 4.75
C LYS A 41 -5.03 18.68 5.36
N ALA A 42 -6.10 18.67 4.56
CA ALA A 42 -7.49 18.65 5.03
C ALA A 42 -7.86 17.35 5.74
N ARG A 43 -7.37 16.20 5.26
CA ARG A 43 -7.51 14.87 5.86
C ARG A 43 -6.74 14.81 7.17
N MET A 44 -5.49 15.29 7.21
CA MET A 44 -4.74 15.43 8.46
C MET A 44 -5.46 16.31 9.49
N LEU A 45 -6.12 17.39 9.06
CA LEU A 45 -6.97 18.22 9.93
C LEU A 45 -8.23 17.47 10.40
N LYS A 46 -8.90 16.71 9.52
CA LYS A 46 -10.04 15.84 9.84
C LYS A 46 -9.66 14.72 10.81
N ASN A 47 -8.42 14.22 10.74
CA ASN A 47 -7.89 13.16 11.60
C ASN A 47 -7.55 13.65 13.01
N LYS A 48 -7.03 14.88 13.13
CA LYS A 48 -6.84 15.52 14.44
C LYS A 48 -8.17 15.67 15.19
N ALA A 49 -9.29 15.79 14.47
CA ALA A 49 -10.64 15.82 15.03
C ALA A 49 -11.22 14.42 15.33
N SER A 50 -10.73 13.33 14.71
CA SER A 50 -11.23 11.96 14.88
C SER A 50 -10.33 11.02 15.71
N ASN A 51 -9.16 11.50 16.15
CA ASN A 51 -8.18 10.75 16.95
C ASN A 51 -7.62 9.48 16.25
N ARG A 52 -7.66 9.43 14.91
CA ARG A 52 -7.13 8.32 14.09
C ARG A 52 -5.62 8.42 13.94
N ARG A 53 -4.93 7.29 14.02
CA ARG A 53 -3.47 7.20 13.78
C ARG A 53 -3.18 7.16 12.28
N PRO A 54 -2.39 8.09 11.73
CA PRO A 54 -2.03 8.04 10.31
C PRO A 54 -1.05 6.88 10.06
N VAL A 55 -1.30 6.08 9.04
CA VAL A 55 -0.52 4.90 8.66
C VAL A 55 -0.15 4.95 7.18
N ILE A 56 1.12 4.72 6.86
CA ILE A 56 1.58 4.34 5.52
C ILE A 56 1.66 2.82 5.48
N ILE A 57 1.08 2.20 4.44
CA ILE A 57 1.24 0.78 4.16
C ILE A 57 2.24 0.60 3.02
N ASP A 58 3.34 -0.11 3.24
CA ASP A 58 4.33 -0.46 2.22
C ASP A 58 4.22 -1.96 1.93
N THR A 59 3.93 -2.34 0.69
CA THR A 59 3.47 -3.68 0.32
C THR A 59 4.18 -4.18 -0.93
N ASP A 60 4.27 -5.49 -1.14
CA ASP A 60 4.65 -6.10 -2.42
C ASP A 60 3.41 -6.54 -3.23
N THR A 61 2.23 -6.27 -2.69
CA THR A 61 0.90 -6.58 -3.22
C THR A 61 0.61 -8.09 -3.33
N ASP A 62 1.18 -8.91 -2.46
CA ASP A 62 0.76 -10.30 -2.34
C ASP A 62 -0.70 -10.47 -1.87
N ILE A 63 -1.28 -11.64 -2.10
CA ILE A 63 -2.73 -11.86 -1.92
C ILE A 63 -3.16 -11.60 -0.46
N ASP A 64 -2.33 -11.94 0.51
CA ASP A 64 -2.54 -11.61 1.91
C ASP A 64 -2.45 -10.11 2.20
N ASP A 65 -1.61 -9.36 1.49
CA ASP A 65 -1.54 -7.90 1.58
C ASP A 65 -2.84 -7.22 1.14
N PHE A 66 -3.53 -7.76 0.13
CA PHE A 66 -4.87 -7.26 -0.24
C PHE A 66 -5.83 -7.34 0.94
N TRP A 67 -5.81 -8.45 1.67
CA TRP A 67 -6.68 -8.62 2.84
C TRP A 67 -6.26 -7.70 3.99
N ALA A 68 -4.95 -7.54 4.21
CA ALA A 68 -4.43 -6.61 5.21
C ALA A 68 -4.84 -5.16 4.91
N VAL A 69 -4.71 -4.71 3.66
CA VAL A 69 -5.14 -3.38 3.21
C VAL A 69 -6.65 -3.22 3.34
N ALA A 70 -7.44 -4.18 2.85
CA ALA A 70 -8.90 -4.14 2.94
C ALA A 70 -9.38 -4.05 4.39
N TYR A 71 -8.73 -4.79 5.28
CA TYR A 71 -8.99 -4.71 6.71
C TYR A 71 -8.59 -3.35 7.29
N ALA A 72 -7.36 -2.89 7.06
CA ALA A 72 -6.81 -1.66 7.64
C ALA A 72 -7.62 -0.41 7.28
N ILE A 73 -8.12 -0.31 6.04
CA ILE A 73 -8.95 0.81 5.59
C ILE A 73 -10.28 0.91 6.37
N ASN A 74 -10.79 -0.23 6.83
CA ASN A 74 -12.04 -0.31 7.59
C ASN A 74 -11.84 -0.20 9.11
N VAL A 75 -10.61 -0.11 9.61
CA VAL A 75 -10.34 0.05 11.05
C VAL A 75 -10.61 1.50 11.48
N PRO A 76 -11.56 1.77 12.40
CA PRO A 76 -11.96 3.14 12.73
C PRO A 76 -10.86 3.99 13.39
N THR A 77 -9.85 3.35 13.99
CA THR A 77 -8.76 4.02 14.72
C THR A 77 -7.51 4.27 13.87
N ILE A 78 -7.47 3.75 12.65
CA ILE A 78 -6.35 3.90 11.70
C ILE A 78 -6.80 4.78 10.55
N ASP A 79 -5.96 5.71 10.11
CA ASP A 79 -6.15 6.41 8.84
C ASP A 79 -5.04 6.04 7.86
N VAL A 80 -5.36 5.21 6.86
CA VAL A 80 -4.42 4.85 5.80
C VAL A 80 -4.23 6.06 4.89
N VAL A 81 -3.08 6.73 5.01
CA VAL A 81 -2.79 7.98 4.26
C VAL A 81 -2.15 7.71 2.90
N ALA A 82 -1.43 6.59 2.78
CA ALA A 82 -0.81 6.15 1.54
C ALA A 82 -0.57 4.65 1.53
N ILE A 83 -0.52 4.11 0.31
CA ILE A 83 -0.07 2.76 0.01
C ILE A 83 1.09 2.87 -0.96
N THR A 84 2.23 2.28 -0.63
CA THR A 84 3.40 2.20 -1.50
C THR A 84 3.69 0.76 -1.87
N ALA A 85 4.16 0.53 -3.09
CA ALA A 85 4.38 -0.83 -3.59
C ALA A 85 5.82 -1.08 -4.04
N VAL A 86 6.39 -2.24 -3.70
CA VAL A 86 7.66 -2.76 -4.22
C VAL A 86 7.37 -3.88 -5.24
N GLY A 87 8.21 -3.97 -6.27
CA GLY A 87 7.97 -4.85 -7.43
C GLY A 87 8.40 -6.32 -7.30
N ASP A 88 8.33 -6.93 -6.12
CA ASP A 88 8.62 -8.37 -5.94
C ASP A 88 7.40 -9.28 -5.94
N GLY A 89 6.24 -8.81 -5.48
CA GLY A 89 4.98 -9.55 -5.54
C GLY A 89 4.17 -9.25 -6.80
N PHE A 90 2.90 -8.89 -6.64
CA PHE A 90 2.01 -8.54 -7.75
C PHE A 90 2.14 -7.08 -8.18
N SER A 91 1.32 -6.64 -9.13
CA SER A 91 1.41 -5.30 -9.70
C SER A 91 0.76 -4.27 -8.76
N ALA A 92 1.46 -3.18 -8.52
CA ALA A 92 0.97 -2.05 -7.74
C ALA A 92 -0.39 -1.47 -8.20
N PRO A 93 -0.70 -1.38 -9.52
CA PRO A 93 -2.06 -1.14 -10.03
C PRO A 93 -3.17 -1.98 -9.39
N ASN A 94 -2.88 -3.19 -8.90
CA ASN A 94 -3.89 -3.99 -8.25
C ASN A 94 -4.39 -3.38 -6.93
N MET A 95 -3.58 -2.56 -6.26
CA MET A 95 -4.04 -1.80 -5.09
C MET A 95 -5.06 -0.73 -5.48
N LEU A 96 -4.88 -0.06 -6.61
CA LEU A 96 -5.90 0.85 -7.15
C LEU A 96 -7.19 0.10 -7.50
N THR A 97 -7.08 -1.10 -8.09
CA THR A 97 -8.25 -1.97 -8.30
C THR A 97 -8.95 -2.29 -6.99
N LEU A 98 -8.21 -2.72 -5.96
CA LEU A 98 -8.75 -3.05 -4.65
C LEU A 98 -9.49 -1.86 -4.04
N LEU A 99 -8.86 -0.67 -4.05
CA LEU A 99 -9.50 0.56 -3.56
C LEU A 99 -10.78 0.87 -4.34
N GLY A 100 -10.78 0.72 -5.67
CA GLY A 100 -11.96 0.89 -6.50
C GLY A 100 -13.09 -0.10 -6.15
N LEU A 101 -12.75 -1.37 -5.92
CA LEU A 101 -13.68 -2.43 -5.52
C LEU A 101 -14.28 -2.18 -4.14
N LEU A 102 -13.49 -1.68 -3.20
CA LEU A 102 -13.95 -1.31 -1.86
C LEU A 102 -14.75 -0.01 -1.84
N GLY A 103 -14.98 0.63 -3.00
CA GLY A 103 -15.64 1.92 -3.08
C GLY A 103 -14.84 3.04 -2.41
N CYS A 104 -13.54 2.84 -2.18
CA CYS A 104 -12.67 3.81 -1.54
C CYS A 104 -12.44 4.97 -2.53
N LYS A 105 -13.20 6.05 -2.32
CA LYS A 105 -13.08 7.31 -3.08
C LYS A 105 -12.31 8.39 -2.30
N ASP A 106 -11.91 8.07 -1.08
CA ASP A 106 -11.10 8.96 -0.25
C ASP A 106 -9.64 8.89 -0.72
N GLY A 107 -8.97 10.05 -0.82
CA GLY A 107 -7.63 10.21 -1.39
C GLY A 107 -6.52 9.52 -0.61
N ILE A 108 -6.51 8.18 -0.62
CA ILE A 108 -5.37 7.34 -0.27
C ILE A 108 -4.44 7.39 -1.49
N ALA A 109 -3.27 8.02 -1.32
CA ALA A 109 -2.29 8.07 -2.39
C ALA A 109 -1.67 6.69 -2.58
N VAL A 110 -1.67 6.17 -3.82
CA VAL A 110 -0.97 4.93 -4.16
C VAL A 110 0.24 5.30 -5.01
N ALA A 111 1.45 4.99 -4.53
CA ALA A 111 2.68 5.26 -5.27
C ALA A 111 3.50 4.00 -5.50
N TYR A 112 4.23 4.02 -6.61
CA TYR A 112 4.99 2.87 -7.07
C TYR A 112 6.47 3.09 -6.77
N GLY A 113 7.08 2.09 -6.15
CA GLY A 113 8.51 2.04 -5.90
C GLY A 113 9.26 1.35 -7.02
N ARG A 114 10.41 0.80 -6.67
CA ARG A 114 11.24 0.04 -7.60
C ARG A 114 10.51 -1.20 -8.09
N SER A 115 10.80 -1.58 -9.32
CA SER A 115 10.32 -2.83 -9.92
C SER A 115 10.97 -4.09 -9.34
N THR A 116 11.99 -3.95 -8.47
CA THR A 116 12.67 -5.05 -7.78
C THR A 116 13.24 -4.57 -6.44
N PRO A 117 13.35 -5.45 -5.42
CA PRO A 117 13.99 -5.12 -4.15
C PRO A 117 15.48 -4.84 -4.28
N ILE A 118 16.05 -4.07 -3.34
CA ILE A 118 17.49 -3.72 -3.37
C ILE A 118 18.40 -4.89 -3.03
N LEU A 119 18.10 -5.63 -1.95
CA LEU A 119 19.00 -6.67 -1.43
C LEU A 119 18.88 -7.98 -2.21
N PHE A 120 17.70 -8.28 -2.76
CA PHE A 120 17.42 -9.52 -3.49
C PHE A 120 16.59 -9.26 -4.76
N PRO A 121 17.17 -8.64 -5.80
CA PRO A 121 16.41 -8.25 -6.99
C PRO A 121 15.83 -9.44 -7.78
N GLY A 122 16.30 -10.66 -7.54
CA GLY A 122 15.76 -11.89 -8.13
C GLY A 122 14.71 -12.61 -7.30
N ALA A 123 14.44 -12.16 -6.07
CA ALA A 123 13.38 -12.71 -5.22
C ALA A 123 12.03 -12.10 -5.64
N THR A 124 11.52 -12.49 -6.80
CA THR A 124 10.26 -11.99 -7.34
C THR A 124 9.33 -13.13 -7.76
N VAL A 125 8.03 -12.87 -7.76
CA VAL A 125 7.04 -13.81 -8.29
C VAL A 125 7.29 -14.01 -9.79
N SER A 126 7.46 -15.27 -10.19
CA SER A 126 7.65 -15.66 -11.59
C SER A 126 6.59 -15.05 -12.50
N SER A 127 7.01 -14.50 -13.64
CA SER A 127 6.13 -13.87 -14.64
C SER A 127 5.01 -14.80 -15.12
N ASN A 128 5.26 -16.11 -15.16
CA ASN A 128 4.26 -17.12 -15.53
C ASN A 128 3.07 -17.19 -14.56
N ILE A 129 3.25 -16.76 -13.31
CA ILE A 129 2.20 -16.68 -12.28
C ILE A 129 1.69 -15.24 -12.18
N LYS A 130 2.62 -14.29 -12.10
CA LYS A 130 2.34 -12.87 -11.93
C LYS A 130 1.49 -12.29 -13.07
N THR A 131 1.90 -12.49 -14.32
CA THR A 131 1.26 -11.83 -15.48
C THR A 131 -0.22 -12.22 -15.65
N PRO A 132 -0.63 -13.50 -15.58
CA PRO A 132 -2.05 -13.86 -15.67
C PRO A 132 -2.91 -13.25 -14.56
N ILE A 133 -2.39 -13.20 -13.32
CA ILE A 133 -3.10 -12.65 -12.16
C ILE A 133 -3.23 -11.13 -12.29
N ASP A 134 -2.13 -10.43 -12.57
CA ASP A 134 -2.13 -8.97 -12.79
C ASP A 134 -3.09 -8.59 -13.92
N THR A 135 -3.03 -9.31 -15.06
CA THR A 135 -3.93 -9.06 -16.20
C THR A 135 -5.39 -9.21 -15.81
N TYR A 136 -5.72 -10.21 -15.00
CA TYR A 136 -7.09 -10.43 -14.53
C TYR A 136 -7.54 -9.32 -13.58
N LEU A 137 -6.74 -9.00 -12.56
CA LEU A 137 -7.06 -8.00 -11.53
C LEU A 137 -7.14 -6.58 -12.08
N THR A 138 -6.33 -6.23 -13.07
CA THR A 138 -6.43 -4.91 -13.74
C THR A 138 -7.45 -4.90 -14.88
N SER A 139 -8.14 -6.02 -15.15
CA SER A 139 -9.09 -6.07 -16.25
C SER A 139 -10.38 -5.28 -15.93
N PRO A 140 -11.01 -4.66 -16.93
CA PRO A 140 -12.36 -4.08 -16.79
C PRO A 140 -13.47 -5.09 -16.44
N LYS A 141 -13.14 -6.38 -16.30
CA LYS A 141 -14.07 -7.41 -15.82
C LYS A 141 -14.05 -7.52 -14.29
N CYS A 142 -12.91 -7.23 -13.67
CA CYS A 142 -12.80 -7.18 -12.21
C CYS A 142 -13.44 -5.91 -11.66
N LEU A 143 -13.19 -4.77 -12.30
CA LEU A 143 -13.88 -3.52 -12.01
C LEU A 143 -15.26 -3.58 -12.66
N ASN A 144 -16.34 -3.63 -11.87
CA ASN A 144 -17.69 -3.53 -12.42
C ASN A 144 -17.75 -2.33 -13.39
N GLN A 145 -18.12 -2.56 -14.65
CA GLN A 145 -18.14 -1.57 -15.75
C GLN A 145 -18.97 -0.29 -15.46
N THR A 146 -19.68 -0.25 -14.33
CA THR A 146 -20.55 0.83 -13.88
C THR A 146 -19.90 1.79 -12.89
N ALA A 147 -18.68 1.52 -12.42
CA ALA A 147 -17.95 2.44 -11.55
C ALA A 147 -16.97 3.27 -12.39
N ASP A 148 -17.32 4.53 -12.67
CA ASP A 148 -16.42 5.59 -13.18
C ASP A 148 -15.32 5.95 -12.15
N ILE A 149 -14.72 4.96 -11.50
CA ILE A 149 -13.70 5.12 -10.46
C ILE A 149 -12.35 4.82 -11.10
N TYR A 150 -11.84 5.81 -11.85
CA TYR A 150 -10.46 5.80 -12.32
C TYR A 150 -9.55 6.37 -11.23
N LEU A 151 -9.27 5.57 -10.19
CA LEU A 151 -8.19 5.94 -9.26
C LEU A 151 -6.89 5.96 -10.05
N GLN A 152 -6.14 7.05 -9.90
CA GLN A 152 -4.84 7.21 -10.53
C GLN A 152 -3.76 7.03 -9.48
N PRO A 153 -2.58 6.51 -9.87
CA PRO A 153 -1.43 6.55 -8.98
C PRO A 153 -1.05 8.00 -8.67
N SER A 154 -0.38 8.16 -7.53
CA SER A 154 0.25 9.42 -7.16
C SER A 154 1.24 9.85 -8.24
N PRO A 155 1.40 11.16 -8.49
CA PRO A 155 2.45 11.67 -9.36
C PRO A 155 3.86 11.50 -8.77
N PHE A 156 3.95 11.19 -7.47
CA PHE A 156 5.21 10.88 -6.79
C PHE A 156 5.51 9.38 -6.87
N ASP A 157 6.78 9.03 -6.94
CA ASP A 157 7.20 7.65 -6.66
C ASP A 157 7.02 7.32 -5.16
N ALA A 158 7.12 6.03 -4.80
CA ALA A 158 6.92 5.58 -3.43
C ALA A 158 7.84 6.29 -2.43
N VAL A 159 9.11 6.47 -2.79
CA VAL A 159 10.14 7.05 -1.92
C VAL A 159 9.84 8.53 -1.68
N GLU A 160 9.57 9.28 -2.74
CA GLU A 160 9.19 10.68 -2.64
C GLU A 160 7.88 10.83 -1.86
N LEU A 161 6.86 10.01 -2.13
CA LEU A 161 5.59 10.08 -1.41
C LEU A 161 5.78 9.86 0.10
N ILE A 162 6.55 8.85 0.50
CA ILE A 162 6.87 8.57 1.91
C ILE A 162 7.54 9.79 2.55
N VAL A 163 8.58 10.33 1.92
CA VAL A 163 9.32 11.49 2.44
C VAL A 163 8.41 12.71 2.56
N GLN A 164 7.57 12.99 1.55
CA GLN A 164 6.64 14.12 1.55
C GLN A 164 5.61 14.00 2.69
N ILE A 165 5.01 12.83 2.88
CA ILE A 165 4.04 12.59 3.95
C ILE A 165 4.69 12.75 5.31
N LEU A 166 5.84 12.10 5.53
CA LEU A 166 6.54 12.15 6.81
C LEU A 166 6.95 13.58 7.17
N LYS A 167 7.52 14.34 6.24
CA LYS A 167 7.93 15.74 6.47
C LYS A 167 6.78 16.67 6.81
N HIS A 168 5.68 16.57 6.05
CA HIS A 168 4.56 17.50 6.17
C HIS A 168 3.52 17.07 7.20
N SER A 169 3.67 15.87 7.77
CA SER A 169 2.81 15.40 8.84
C SER A 169 2.90 16.29 10.08
N GLN A 170 1.75 16.57 10.72
CA GLN A 170 1.72 17.33 11.97
C GLN A 170 2.17 16.50 13.17
N GLY A 171 1.99 15.18 13.11
CA GLY A 171 2.35 14.23 14.16
C GLY A 171 3.39 13.23 13.71
N LYS A 172 3.46 12.09 14.41
CA LYS A 172 4.15 10.90 13.91
C LYS A 172 3.22 10.09 13.00
N VAL A 173 3.79 9.37 12.05
CA VAL A 173 3.08 8.48 11.13
C VAL A 173 3.58 7.06 11.35
N ASP A 174 2.66 6.14 11.62
CA ASP A 174 2.97 4.73 11.76
C ASP A 174 3.25 4.13 10.37
N ILE A 175 4.11 3.11 10.31
CA ILE A 175 4.42 2.40 9.07
C ILE A 175 4.05 0.94 9.27
N LEU A 176 3.31 0.38 8.31
CA LEU A 176 3.03 -1.04 8.19
C LEU A 176 3.74 -1.57 6.94
N ALA A 177 4.89 -2.21 7.13
CA ALA A 177 5.66 -2.82 6.05
C ALA A 177 5.27 -4.30 5.92
N LEU A 178 4.60 -4.63 4.82
CA LEU A 178 4.11 -5.96 4.50
C LEU A 178 5.03 -6.69 3.50
N GLY A 179 5.67 -5.94 2.61
CA GLY A 179 6.67 -6.44 1.67
C GLY A 179 8.11 -6.07 2.05
N PRO A 180 9.07 -6.19 1.12
CA PRO A 180 10.46 -5.82 1.36
C PRO A 180 10.61 -4.35 1.72
N LEU A 181 11.54 -4.06 2.63
CA LEU A 181 11.79 -2.71 3.16
C LEU A 181 12.48 -1.75 2.17
N THR A 182 12.39 -2.01 0.87
CA THR A 182 13.10 -1.27 -0.19
C THR A 182 12.71 0.20 -0.21
N ASN A 183 11.42 0.51 -0.28
CA ASN A 183 10.93 1.89 -0.31
C ASN A 183 11.26 2.64 0.98
N ILE A 184 11.10 1.98 2.13
CA ILE A 184 11.40 2.55 3.45
C ILE A 184 12.90 2.85 3.59
N ALA A 185 13.76 1.91 3.21
CA ALA A 185 15.21 2.07 3.27
C ALA A 185 15.68 3.21 2.37
N GLU A 186 15.14 3.33 1.15
CA GLU A 186 15.45 4.44 0.24
C GLU A 186 14.92 5.78 0.76
N ALA A 187 13.74 5.82 1.38
CA ALA A 187 13.19 7.06 1.96
C ALA A 187 14.06 7.57 3.12
N ILE A 188 14.51 6.67 4.01
CA ILE A 188 15.43 7.01 5.11
C ILE A 188 16.80 7.43 4.58
N SER A 189 17.28 6.77 3.52
CA SER A 189 18.56 7.11 2.88
C SER A 189 18.50 8.47 2.18
N THR A 190 17.35 8.80 1.59
CA THR A 190 17.09 10.09 0.92
C THR A 190 17.01 11.23 1.92
N ASP A 191 16.31 11.04 3.05
CA ASP A 191 16.27 12.02 4.11
C ASP A 191 16.15 11.38 5.50
N ARG A 192 17.27 11.31 6.21
CA ARG A 192 17.34 10.70 7.55
C ARG A 192 16.51 11.43 8.60
N SER A 193 16.12 12.69 8.39
CA SER A 193 15.28 13.43 9.34
C SER A 193 13.88 12.84 9.48
N VAL A 194 13.40 12.12 8.45
CA VAL A 194 12.07 11.49 8.46
C VAL A 194 11.94 10.40 9.53
N VAL A 195 13.04 9.81 9.98
CA VAL A 195 13.03 8.81 11.07
C VAL A 195 12.39 9.37 12.33
N LYS A 196 12.58 10.65 12.64
CA LYS A 196 11.97 11.31 13.82
C LYS A 196 10.45 11.48 13.68
N LYS A 197 9.92 11.37 12.46
CA LYS A 197 8.51 11.49 12.12
C LYS A 197 7.81 10.12 12.07
N ILE A 198 8.57 9.03 12.14
CA ILE A 198 8.00 7.67 12.23
C ILE A 198 7.48 7.43 13.65
N GLY A 199 6.25 6.92 13.71
CA GLY A 199 5.58 6.44 14.91
C GLY A 199 6.04 5.03 15.26
N THR A 200 5.08 4.12 15.28
CA THR A 200 5.33 2.68 15.38
C THR A 200 5.64 2.12 14.01
N PHE A 201 6.67 1.28 13.93
CA PHE A 201 7.05 0.56 12.73
C PHE A 201 6.69 -0.91 12.90
N TYR A 202 5.67 -1.37 12.18
CA TYR A 202 5.26 -2.76 12.11
C TYR A 202 5.85 -3.35 10.83
N PHE A 203 6.45 -4.53 10.91
CA PHE A 203 6.93 -5.23 9.72
C PHE A 203 6.57 -6.71 9.77
N SER A 204 6.17 -7.25 8.61
CA SER A 204 5.99 -8.67 8.38
C SER A 204 7.34 -9.27 8.00
N ALA A 205 7.73 -10.35 8.66
CA ALA A 205 8.93 -11.12 8.33
C ALA A 205 8.65 -12.60 8.58
N THR A 206 9.28 -13.47 7.80
CA THR A 206 9.34 -14.89 8.09
C THR A 206 10.71 -15.20 8.71
N ASP A 207 10.74 -16.01 9.75
CA ASP A 207 11.96 -16.31 10.50
C ASP A 207 12.97 -17.08 9.64
N GLU A 208 14.05 -16.40 9.25
CA GLU A 208 15.45 -16.86 9.29
C GLU A 208 16.36 -15.64 9.00
N TYR A 209 16.25 -14.61 9.85
CA TYR A 209 17.29 -13.59 9.95
C TYR A 209 17.70 -13.52 11.42
N GLU A 210 18.85 -14.11 11.74
CA GLU A 210 19.60 -13.67 12.92
C GLU A 210 19.93 -12.20 12.68
N LEU A 211 19.16 -11.31 13.33
CA LEU A 211 19.52 -9.90 13.38
C LEU A 211 20.89 -9.86 14.05
N PRO A 212 21.94 -9.34 13.38
CA PRO A 212 23.22 -9.17 14.06
C PRO A 212 23.01 -8.28 15.27
N ASP A 213 23.65 -8.62 16.39
CA ASP A 213 23.56 -7.89 17.66
C ASP A 213 23.86 -6.39 17.51
N GLU A 214 24.58 -6.01 16.44
CA GLU A 214 24.86 -4.65 16.05
C GLU A 214 24.58 -4.43 14.56
N PHE A 215 23.75 -3.43 14.26
CA PHE A 215 23.52 -2.93 12.89
C PHE A 215 24.63 -1.94 12.53
N GLU A 216 25.79 -2.42 12.09
CA GLU A 216 26.81 -1.54 11.48
C GLU A 216 26.37 -1.15 10.07
N TYR A 217 25.84 0.06 9.92
CA TYR A 217 25.60 0.67 8.62
C TYR A 217 26.96 0.99 7.97
N GLN A 218 27.40 0.17 7.02
CA GLN A 218 28.54 0.51 6.19
C GLN A 218 28.19 1.74 5.35
N THR A 219 28.78 2.89 5.70
CA THR A 219 28.74 4.08 4.86
C THR A 219 29.52 3.78 3.59
N GLY A 220 28.83 3.26 2.57
CA GLY A 220 29.40 3.01 1.25
C GLY A 220 29.80 4.31 0.59
N ALA A 221 30.99 4.83 0.93
CA ALA A 221 31.67 5.82 0.12
C ALA A 221 31.92 5.17 -1.25
N ARG A 222 31.20 5.66 -2.26
CA ARG A 222 31.37 5.27 -3.66
C ARG A 222 32.84 5.46 -4.03
N GLN A 223 33.60 4.37 -4.17
CA GLN A 223 34.95 4.49 -4.71
C GLN A 223 34.85 4.96 -6.16
N PRO A 224 35.62 5.98 -6.57
CA PRO A 224 35.61 6.44 -7.96
C PRO A 224 36.15 5.33 -8.86
N SER A 225 35.40 5.00 -9.91
CA SER A 225 35.80 4.05 -10.95
C SER A 225 37.11 4.51 -11.58
N LYS A 226 38.10 3.62 -11.63
CA LYS A 226 39.29 3.75 -12.49
C LYS A 226 38.94 3.46 -13.93
#